data_AF-A0A6L5YMJ9-F1
#
_entry.id   AF-A0A6L5YMJ9-F1
#
_cell.length_a   1.000
_cell.length_b   1.000
_cell.length_c   1.000
_cell.angle_alpha   90.00
_cell.angle_beta   90.00
_cell.angle_gamma   90.00
#
_symmetry.space_group_name_H-M   'P 1'
#
loop_
_entity.id
_entity.type
_entity.pdbx_description
1 polymer ?
#
loop_
_entity_poly.entity_id
_entity_poly.type
_entity_poly.pdbx_seq_one_letter_code
_entity_poly.pdbx_strand_id
1 'polypeptide(L)'
;MKLGIIDETALKEKCVSLQIPFPNLLYGYVLEETMRLISESEYADFMWLANPQILGLDSYKKGQNGCLQFYYMESSKKIPENKLIPGQKMSWKLATYMIAVIFCKERSVHISWKGMAVQKEHGFQWNLMGEMDGMEVPLEVKLIPFEDRNCISEKGELPLFMEEKKTIVYRKYPSENLLADNLCQIMSQLELIDSMEAYETVDEILRTQSISGRRLVDELTDLTAKMPKILRLKRMQQLESYRDYTYMKKRWEKYAKATKRELPEWQDVMDRLVKFTEPVWRAVCKKEIFFDDWMPELERFLG
;
A
#
# COMPACT_ATOMS: atom_id res chain seq x y z
N MET A 1 15.51 29.55 -7.83
CA MET A 1 15.73 29.45 -6.36
C MET A 1 16.76 28.36 -6.16
N LYS A 2 17.86 28.62 -5.43
CA LYS A 2 18.82 27.58 -5.06
C LYS A 2 18.09 26.60 -4.12
N LEU A 3 18.01 25.32 -4.50
CA LEU A 3 17.67 24.23 -3.58
C LEU A 3 18.61 24.38 -2.37
N GLY A 4 18.06 24.46 -1.16
CA GLY A 4 18.88 24.33 0.03
C GLY A 4 19.57 22.97 -0.04
N ILE A 5 20.88 22.92 0.22
CA ILE A 5 21.59 21.65 0.23
C ILE A 5 21.05 20.84 1.40
N ILE A 6 20.37 19.73 1.11
CA ILE A 6 20.00 18.75 2.12
C ILE A 6 21.19 17.80 2.25
N ASP A 7 21.93 17.94 3.34
CA ASP A 7 23.07 17.11 3.71
C ASP A 7 22.84 16.44 5.07
N GLU A 8 23.78 15.59 5.49
CA GLU A 8 23.76 14.91 6.79
C GLU A 8 23.54 15.87 7.97
N THR A 9 24.08 17.09 7.90
CA THR A 9 24.01 18.07 8.99
C THR A 9 22.60 18.61 9.13
N ALA A 10 21.99 19.03 8.01
CA ALA A 10 20.60 19.47 7.98
C ALA A 10 19.66 18.36 8.47
N LEU A 11 19.91 17.10 8.09
CA LEU A 11 19.11 15.97 8.54
C LEU A 11 19.27 15.72 10.05
N LYS A 12 20.48 15.81 10.60
CA LYS A 12 20.73 15.69 12.04
C LYS A 12 20.03 16.77 12.86
N GLU A 13 20.06 18.02 12.40
CA GLU A 13 19.32 19.11 13.03
C GLU A 13 17.81 18.82 13.03
N LYS A 14 17.30 18.32 11.90
CA LYS A 14 15.90 17.92 11.80
C LYS A 14 15.55 16.77 12.76
N CYS A 15 16.42 15.78 12.92
CA CYS A 15 16.24 14.68 13.87
C CYS A 15 16.03 15.19 15.30
N VAL A 16 16.85 16.16 15.74
CA VAL A 16 16.73 16.78 17.07
C VAL A 16 15.39 17.50 17.20
N SER A 17 14.99 18.28 16.19
CA SER A 17 13.72 19.02 16.22
C SER A 17 12.48 18.13 16.26
N LEU A 18 12.50 17.00 15.54
CA LEU A 18 11.38 16.07 15.43
C LEU A 18 11.40 14.98 16.50
N GLN A 19 12.50 14.86 17.25
CA GLN A 19 12.74 13.76 18.20
C GLN A 19 12.60 12.38 17.53
N ILE A 20 13.10 12.24 16.31
CA ILE A 20 13.13 10.99 15.55
C ILE A 20 14.58 10.50 15.48
N PRO A 21 14.87 9.21 15.77
CA PRO A 21 16.21 8.66 15.62
C PRO A 21 16.75 8.84 14.20
N PHE A 22 18.03 9.20 14.09
CA PHE A 22 18.67 9.48 12.81
C PHE A 22 18.48 8.38 11.75
N PRO A 23 18.68 7.08 12.04
CA PRO A 23 18.46 6.03 11.04
C PRO A 23 17.03 6.01 10.49
N ASN A 24 16.06 6.32 11.34
CA ASN A 24 14.65 6.32 10.97
C ASN A 24 14.31 7.52 10.07
N LEU A 25 14.82 8.71 10.41
CA LEU A 25 14.57 9.90 9.61
C LEU A 25 15.33 9.86 8.27
N LEU A 26 16.55 9.29 8.26
CA LEU A 26 17.29 9.03 7.03
C LEU A 26 16.52 8.08 6.10
N TYR A 27 15.98 6.99 6.65
CA TYR A 27 15.13 6.09 5.88
C TYR A 27 13.86 6.79 5.37
N GLY A 28 13.22 7.61 6.22
CA GLY A 28 12.09 8.45 5.82
C GLY A 28 12.42 9.42 4.69
N TYR A 29 13.61 10.02 4.71
CA TYR A 29 14.07 10.93 3.66
C TYR A 29 14.22 10.21 2.31
N VAL A 30 14.85 9.02 2.33
CA VAL A 30 15.01 8.16 1.14
C VAL A 30 13.65 7.72 0.60
N LEU A 31 12.67 7.44 1.47
CA LEU A 31 11.29 7.14 1.09
C LEU A 31 10.60 8.34 0.43
N GLU A 32 10.67 9.53 1.03
CA GLU A 32 10.09 10.75 0.46
C GLU A 32 10.70 11.09 -0.89
N GLU A 33 12.02 10.96 -1.03
CA GLU A 33 12.72 11.19 -2.30
C GLU A 33 12.33 10.16 -3.37
N THR A 34 12.13 8.90 -2.98
CA THR A 34 11.60 7.87 -3.89
C THR A 34 10.22 8.24 -4.40
N MET A 35 9.32 8.65 -3.49
CA MET A 35 7.99 9.11 -3.86
C MET A 35 8.04 10.35 -4.77
N ARG A 36 8.94 11.30 -4.48
CA ARG A 36 9.15 12.50 -5.31
C ARG A 36 9.53 12.12 -6.73
N LEU A 37 10.57 11.30 -6.88
CA LEU A 37 11.09 10.87 -8.18
C LEU A 37 10.03 10.13 -9.00
N ILE A 38 9.25 9.24 -8.36
CA ILE A 38 8.14 8.53 -9.01
C ILE A 38 7.05 9.53 -9.43
N SER A 39 6.63 10.44 -8.55
CA SER A 39 5.56 11.40 -8.81
C SER A 39 5.88 12.42 -9.91
N GLU A 40 7.16 12.75 -10.10
CA GLU A 40 7.65 13.65 -11.15
C GLU A 40 8.04 12.89 -12.44
N SER A 41 7.85 11.57 -12.47
CA SER A 41 8.16 10.75 -13.65
C SER A 41 6.97 10.66 -14.61
N GLU A 42 7.26 10.27 -15.85
CA GLU A 42 6.23 9.92 -16.84
C GLU A 42 5.37 8.70 -16.43
N TYR A 43 5.80 7.95 -15.39
CA TYR A 43 5.08 6.79 -14.87
C TYR A 43 4.13 7.12 -13.72
N ALA A 44 4.09 8.38 -13.25
CA ALA A 44 3.33 8.77 -12.06
C ALA A 44 1.84 8.38 -12.13
N ASP A 45 1.20 8.58 -13.28
CA ASP A 45 -0.22 8.24 -13.47
C ASP A 45 -0.48 6.74 -13.58
N PHE A 46 0.56 5.92 -13.73
CA PHE A 46 0.47 4.46 -13.84
C PHE A 46 0.94 3.72 -12.59
N MET A 47 1.52 4.42 -11.62
CA MET A 47 2.00 3.84 -10.36
C MET A 47 1.10 4.28 -9.22
N TRP A 48 0.19 3.41 -8.80
CA TRP A 48 -0.80 3.71 -7.77
C TRP A 48 -0.39 3.08 -6.44
N LEU A 49 -0.04 3.92 -5.47
CA LEU A 49 0.43 3.47 -4.16
C LEU A 49 -0.68 2.72 -3.43
N ALA A 50 -0.39 1.51 -2.99
CA ALA A 50 -1.31 0.62 -2.29
C ALA A 50 -1.17 0.70 -0.76
N ASN A 51 -0.04 1.19 -0.25
CA ASN A 51 0.22 1.25 1.19
C ASN A 51 0.72 2.62 1.67
N PRO A 52 -0.07 3.71 1.48
CA PRO A 52 0.33 5.06 1.87
C PRO A 52 0.67 5.24 3.36
N GLN A 53 0.20 4.37 4.25
CA GLN A 53 0.44 4.43 5.70
C GLN A 53 1.92 4.28 6.11
N ILE A 54 2.80 3.82 5.20
CA ILE A 54 4.24 3.74 5.48
C ILE A 54 4.96 5.09 5.31
N LEU A 55 4.24 6.12 4.87
CA LEU A 55 4.76 7.46 4.63
C LEU A 55 4.42 8.40 5.79
N GLY A 56 5.20 9.48 5.93
CA GLY A 56 4.98 10.52 6.93
C GLY A 56 5.65 10.29 8.28
N LEU A 57 5.76 11.39 9.03
CA LEU A 57 6.54 11.46 10.28
C LEU A 57 6.11 10.45 11.34
N ASP A 58 4.81 10.17 11.47
CA ASP A 58 4.30 9.19 12.42
C ASP A 58 4.80 7.78 12.11
N SER A 59 4.92 7.45 10.83
CA SER A 59 5.47 6.17 10.37
C SER A 59 6.98 6.14 10.58
N TYR A 60 7.69 7.21 10.21
CA TYR A 60 9.15 7.30 10.36
C TYR A 60 9.57 7.23 11.83
N LYS A 61 8.82 7.86 12.74
CA LYS A 61 9.11 7.80 14.18
C LYS A 61 9.14 6.36 14.72
N LYS A 62 8.29 5.48 14.18
CA LYS A 62 8.24 4.06 14.57
C LYS A 62 9.44 3.25 14.09
N GLY A 63 10.22 3.74 13.12
CA GLY A 63 11.45 3.08 12.64
C GLY A 63 11.21 1.77 11.91
N GLN A 64 10.05 1.64 11.27
CA GLN A 64 9.65 0.43 10.56
C GLN A 64 10.04 0.57 9.10
N ASN A 65 11.05 -0.19 8.67
CA ASN A 65 11.42 -0.24 7.26
C ASN A 65 10.35 -1.04 6.51
N GLY A 66 9.67 -0.39 5.57
CA GLY A 66 8.58 -0.94 4.79
C GLY A 66 8.97 -1.23 3.33
N CYS A 67 8.17 -2.03 2.66
CA CYS A 67 8.22 -2.16 1.20
C CYS A 67 7.17 -1.20 0.62
N LEU A 68 7.54 -0.28 -0.27
CA LEU A 68 6.56 0.50 -1.01
C LEU A 68 5.83 -0.42 -2.00
N GLN A 69 4.51 -0.44 -1.98
CA GLN A 69 3.72 -1.28 -2.86
C GLN A 69 2.94 -0.41 -3.83
N PHE A 70 3.13 -0.65 -5.12
CA PHE A 70 2.37 0.01 -6.17
C PHE A 70 1.62 -1.01 -7.00
N TYR A 71 0.36 -0.72 -7.31
CA TYR A 71 -0.27 -1.27 -8.50
C TYR A 71 0.26 -0.52 -9.71
N TYR A 72 0.76 -1.27 -10.68
CA TYR A 72 1.17 -0.72 -11.96
C TYR A 72 0.05 -0.91 -12.98
N MET A 73 -0.50 0.20 -13.47
CA MET A 73 -1.62 0.19 -14.40
C MET A 73 -1.17 -0.15 -15.81
N GLU A 74 -1.62 -1.29 -16.33
CA GLU A 74 -1.40 -1.69 -17.71
C GLU A 74 -2.54 -1.18 -18.60
N SER A 75 -2.18 -0.57 -19.72
CA SER A 75 -3.13 -0.15 -20.73
C SER A 75 -3.76 -1.38 -21.38
N SER A 76 -5.07 -1.31 -21.63
CA SER A 76 -5.79 -2.30 -22.45
C SER A 76 -5.27 -2.36 -23.89
N LYS A 77 -4.58 -1.31 -24.37
CA LYS A 77 -3.94 -1.30 -25.69
C LYS A 77 -2.66 -2.11 -25.66
N LYS A 78 -2.51 -3.01 -26.63
CA LYS A 78 -1.27 -3.78 -26.79
C LYS A 78 -0.12 -2.88 -27.24
N ILE A 79 0.81 -2.61 -26.35
CA ILE A 79 2.03 -1.85 -26.62
C ILE A 79 3.19 -2.85 -26.87
N PRO A 80 3.96 -2.71 -27.96
CA PRO A 80 5.12 -3.57 -28.23
C PRO A 80 6.18 -3.50 -27.11
N GLU A 81 6.75 -4.65 -26.74
CA GLU A 81 7.66 -4.75 -25.58
C GLU A 81 8.90 -3.86 -25.66
N ASN A 82 9.35 -3.53 -26.87
CA ASN A 82 10.55 -2.74 -27.12
C ASN A 82 10.36 -1.23 -26.94
N LYS A 83 9.13 -0.75 -26.71
CA LYS A 83 8.85 0.68 -26.53
C LYS A 83 9.29 1.19 -25.16
N LEU A 84 9.09 0.37 -24.12
CA LEU A 84 9.42 0.67 -22.73
C LEU A 84 8.81 2.00 -22.25
N ILE A 85 7.50 2.16 -22.46
CA ILE A 85 6.75 3.40 -22.14
C ILE A 85 5.69 3.17 -21.06
N PRO A 86 5.17 4.24 -20.43
CA PRO A 86 4.10 4.14 -19.44
C PRO A 86 2.85 3.40 -19.95
N GLY A 87 2.24 2.59 -19.09
CA GLY A 87 1.07 1.77 -19.40
C GLY A 87 1.36 0.52 -20.22
N GLN A 88 2.61 0.25 -20.60
CA GLN A 88 2.97 -0.99 -21.27
C GLN A 88 2.89 -2.18 -20.30
N LYS A 89 2.45 -3.35 -20.79
CA LYS A 89 2.51 -4.59 -20.03
C LYS A 89 3.87 -4.79 -19.36
N MET A 90 3.84 -5.06 -18.07
CA MET A 90 5.04 -5.13 -17.24
C MET A 90 5.91 -6.30 -17.68
N SER A 91 7.18 -6.00 -17.87
CA SER A 91 8.22 -6.96 -18.23
C SER A 91 9.48 -6.65 -17.43
N TRP A 92 10.38 -7.62 -17.30
CA TRP A 92 11.67 -7.37 -16.64
C TRP A 92 12.45 -6.21 -17.29
N LYS A 93 12.37 -6.07 -18.62
CA LYS A 93 13.00 -4.97 -19.35
C LYS A 93 12.40 -3.61 -18.98
N LEU A 94 11.07 -3.53 -18.92
CA LEU A 94 10.37 -2.30 -18.52
C LEU A 94 10.66 -1.95 -17.06
N ALA A 95 10.55 -2.92 -16.15
CA ALA A 95 10.84 -2.72 -14.73
C ALA A 95 12.28 -2.23 -14.50
N THR A 96 13.25 -2.75 -15.25
CA THR A 96 14.66 -2.29 -15.19
C THR A 96 14.83 -0.89 -15.79
N TYR A 97 14.18 -0.63 -16.93
CA TYR A 97 14.23 0.67 -17.60
C TYR A 97 13.62 1.78 -16.74
N MET A 98 12.51 1.51 -16.07
CA MET A 98 11.86 2.45 -15.14
C MET A 98 12.83 2.90 -14.04
N ILE A 99 13.61 1.99 -13.43
CA ILE A 99 14.62 2.38 -12.44
C ILE A 99 15.61 3.38 -13.04
N ALA A 100 16.11 3.09 -14.25
CA ALA A 100 17.11 3.93 -14.90
C ALA A 100 16.58 5.34 -15.24
N VAL A 101 15.30 5.47 -15.61
CA VAL A 101 14.70 6.77 -15.98
C VAL A 101 14.20 7.55 -14.78
N ILE A 102 13.63 6.88 -13.77
CA ILE A 102 13.07 7.52 -12.57
C ILE A 102 14.18 7.99 -11.64
N PHE A 103 15.21 7.17 -11.42
CA PHE A 103 16.27 7.42 -10.45
C PHE A 103 17.59 7.88 -11.09
N CYS A 104 17.51 8.50 -12.27
CA CYS A 104 18.70 9.06 -12.93
C CYS A 104 19.29 10.24 -12.14
N LYS A 105 20.60 10.49 -12.31
CA LYS A 105 21.33 11.52 -11.54
C LYS A 105 20.80 12.93 -11.78
N GLU A 106 20.21 13.20 -12.94
CA GLU A 106 19.64 14.49 -13.29
C GLU A 106 18.38 14.82 -12.47
N ARG A 107 17.69 13.80 -11.94
CA ARG A 107 16.47 13.95 -11.15
C ARG A 107 16.71 13.94 -9.63
N SER A 108 17.82 13.36 -9.17
CA SER A 108 18.16 13.21 -7.75
C SER A 108 19.44 13.98 -7.42
N VAL A 109 19.31 15.03 -6.60
CA VAL A 109 20.44 15.94 -6.30
C VAL A 109 21.23 15.47 -5.08
N HIS A 110 20.55 14.94 -4.06
CA HIS A 110 21.15 14.63 -2.75
C HIS A 110 21.43 13.14 -2.55
N ILE A 111 20.71 12.28 -3.26
CA ILE A 111 20.83 10.82 -3.14
C ILE A 111 21.35 10.22 -4.43
N SER A 112 22.41 9.44 -4.34
CA SER A 112 22.87 8.59 -5.43
C SER A 112 22.12 7.26 -5.39
N TRP A 113 21.59 6.82 -6.53
CA TRP A 113 20.77 5.61 -6.61
C TRP A 113 21.47 4.49 -7.35
N LYS A 114 21.38 3.29 -6.79
CA LYS A 114 21.63 2.02 -7.49
C LYS A 114 20.39 1.15 -7.34
N GLY A 115 20.09 0.33 -8.32
CA GLY A 115 18.96 -0.56 -8.19
C GLY A 115 18.86 -1.63 -9.26
N MET A 116 18.07 -2.66 -8.97
CA MET A 116 17.77 -3.73 -9.91
C MET A 116 16.34 -4.23 -9.75
N ALA A 117 15.76 -4.68 -10.86
CA ALA A 117 14.44 -5.31 -10.87
C ALA A 117 14.57 -6.84 -10.83
N VAL A 118 13.76 -7.46 -9.97
CA VAL A 118 13.64 -8.91 -9.81
C VAL A 118 12.20 -9.31 -10.09
N GLN A 119 12.00 -10.32 -10.94
CA GLN A 119 10.67 -10.87 -11.18
C GLN A 119 10.24 -11.72 -9.97
N LYS A 120 8.99 -11.55 -9.54
CA LYS A 120 8.35 -12.31 -8.47
C LYS A 120 7.11 -13.01 -9.04
N GLU A 121 6.52 -13.91 -8.26
CA GLU A 121 5.30 -14.64 -8.64
C GLU A 121 4.15 -13.70 -9.03
N HIS A 122 4.00 -12.60 -8.27
CA HIS A 122 2.94 -11.60 -8.47
C HIS A 122 3.52 -10.23 -8.83
N GLY A 123 4.30 -10.17 -9.90
CA GLY A 123 4.83 -8.92 -10.46
C GLY A 123 6.35 -8.79 -10.34
N PHE A 124 6.81 -7.61 -9.93
CA PHE A 124 8.22 -7.26 -9.88
C PHE A 124 8.57 -6.60 -8.55
N GLN A 125 9.83 -6.70 -8.16
CA GLN A 125 10.38 -6.01 -7.00
C GLN A 125 11.62 -5.24 -7.45
N TRP A 126 11.66 -3.94 -7.14
CA TRP A 126 12.87 -3.15 -7.21
C TRP A 126 13.59 -3.24 -5.88
N ASN A 127 14.87 -3.61 -5.93
CA ASN A 127 15.78 -3.49 -4.81
C ASN A 127 16.64 -2.26 -5.09
N LEU A 128 16.34 -1.17 -4.39
CA LEU A 128 17.00 0.12 -4.52
C LEU A 128 18.00 0.31 -3.36
N MET A 129 19.06 1.04 -3.63
CA MET A 129 20.03 1.51 -2.64
C MET A 129 20.21 3.01 -2.84
N GLY A 130 19.72 3.79 -1.89
CA GLY A 130 19.97 5.23 -1.82
C GLY A 130 21.22 5.50 -1.00
N GLU A 131 22.18 6.22 -1.57
CA GLU A 131 23.43 6.61 -0.92
C GLU A 131 23.45 8.13 -0.71
N MET A 132 23.60 8.57 0.54
CA MET A 132 23.71 9.98 0.93
C MET A 132 24.87 10.13 1.91
N ASP A 133 25.85 10.99 1.61
CA ASP A 133 27.03 11.25 2.44
C ASP A 133 27.74 9.97 2.95
N GLY A 134 27.83 8.95 2.07
CA GLY A 134 28.44 7.66 2.38
C GLY A 134 27.57 6.68 3.19
N MET A 135 26.34 7.06 3.53
CA MET A 135 25.36 6.20 4.18
C MET A 135 24.46 5.53 3.14
N GLU A 136 24.44 4.20 3.16
CA GLU A 136 23.63 3.38 2.25
C GLU A 136 22.31 2.95 2.92
N VAL A 137 21.20 3.19 2.22
CA VAL A 137 19.85 2.89 2.68
C VAL A 137 19.15 1.98 1.68
N PRO A 138 18.93 0.70 2.02
CA PRO A 138 18.20 -0.21 1.16
C PRO A 138 16.70 0.08 1.20
N LEU A 139 16.07 0.06 0.04
CA LEU A 139 14.63 0.24 -0.11
C LEU A 139 14.05 -0.76 -1.10
N GLU A 140 12.91 -1.35 -0.75
CA GLU A 140 12.18 -2.27 -1.62
C GLU A 140 10.93 -1.59 -2.17
N VAL A 141 10.70 -1.72 -3.48
CA VAL A 141 9.46 -1.29 -4.13
C VAL A 141 8.84 -2.47 -4.88
N LYS A 142 7.65 -2.89 -4.49
CA LYS A 142 6.87 -3.94 -5.17
C LYS A 142 5.97 -3.30 -6.22
N LEU A 143 6.03 -3.83 -7.43
CA LEU A 143 5.15 -3.48 -8.54
C LEU A 143 4.24 -4.67 -8.85
N ILE A 144 2.94 -4.46 -8.66
CA ILE A 144 1.91 -5.45 -8.91
C ILE A 144 1.20 -5.05 -10.20
N PRO A 145 1.37 -5.78 -11.31
CA PRO A 145 0.63 -5.52 -12.53
C PRO A 145 -0.88 -5.56 -12.27
N PHE A 146 -1.56 -4.54 -12.77
CA PHE A 146 -3.01 -4.37 -12.65
C PHE A 146 -3.55 -4.07 -14.05
N GLU A 147 -4.58 -4.79 -14.48
CA GLU A 147 -5.31 -4.49 -15.72
C GLU A 147 -6.57 -3.69 -15.38
N ASP A 148 -6.86 -2.68 -16.19
CA ASP A 148 -7.89 -1.67 -15.94
C ASP A 148 -9.27 -2.29 -15.65
N ARG A 149 -9.80 -2.05 -14.44
CA ARG A 149 -11.14 -2.46 -13.99
C ARG A 149 -12.15 -1.30 -14.00
N ASN A 150 -11.95 -0.25 -14.79
CA ASN A 150 -12.65 1.04 -14.68
C ASN A 150 -12.44 1.71 -13.30
N CYS A 151 -11.39 1.31 -12.58
CA CYS A 151 -11.02 1.88 -11.30
C CYS A 151 -10.35 3.23 -11.54
N ILE A 152 -10.73 4.26 -10.79
CA ILE A 152 -10.14 5.60 -10.89
C ILE A 152 -9.23 5.79 -9.68
N SER A 153 -7.94 6.03 -9.92
CA SER A 153 -7.02 6.36 -8.82
C SER A 153 -7.45 7.60 -8.06
N GLU A 154 -7.20 7.57 -6.77
CA GLU A 154 -7.36 8.73 -5.92
C GLU A 154 -6.04 9.52 -5.84
N LYS A 155 -6.13 10.79 -5.45
CA LYS A 155 -4.95 11.60 -5.16
C LYS A 155 -4.57 11.42 -3.70
N GLY A 156 -3.28 11.17 -3.46
CA GLY A 156 -2.65 11.26 -2.15
C GLY A 156 -1.72 12.46 -2.09
N GLU A 157 -1.52 12.97 -0.88
CA GLU A 157 -0.62 14.09 -0.61
C GLU A 157 0.40 13.67 0.45
N LEU A 158 1.66 14.06 0.26
CA LEU A 158 2.77 13.81 1.19
C LEU A 158 3.55 15.11 1.40
N PRO A 159 3.34 15.82 2.52
CA PRO A 159 4.17 16.95 2.91
C PRO A 159 5.60 16.49 3.21
N LEU A 160 6.59 17.18 2.65
CA LEU A 160 8.01 16.83 2.83
C LEU A 160 8.55 17.40 4.14
N PHE A 161 9.17 16.57 4.99
CA PHE A 161 9.65 17.05 6.28
C PHE A 161 10.94 17.89 6.19
N MET A 162 11.77 17.65 5.17
CA MET A 162 12.96 18.48 4.89
C MET A 162 12.62 19.77 4.14
N GLU A 163 11.48 19.79 3.45
CA GLU A 163 11.03 20.93 2.65
C GLU A 163 9.57 21.26 2.98
N GLU A 164 9.31 21.79 4.18
CA GLU A 164 7.95 21.96 4.76
C GLU A 164 6.94 22.74 3.89
N LYS A 165 7.40 23.47 2.87
CA LYS A 165 6.56 24.20 1.91
C LYS A 165 6.20 23.39 0.66
N LYS A 166 6.72 22.18 0.53
CA LYS A 166 6.50 21.30 -0.60
C LYS A 166 5.68 20.09 -0.18
N THR A 167 4.77 19.73 -1.06
CA THR A 167 3.91 18.55 -0.92
C THR A 167 3.97 17.79 -2.22
N ILE A 168 4.28 16.49 -2.14
CA ILE A 168 4.18 15.58 -3.27
C ILE A 168 2.72 15.20 -3.45
N VAL A 169 2.23 15.25 -4.69
CA VAL A 169 0.94 14.68 -5.07
C VAL A 169 1.20 13.38 -5.83
N TYR A 170 0.58 12.29 -5.41
CA TYR A 170 0.75 10.96 -6.02
C TYR A 170 -0.60 10.28 -6.25
N ARG A 171 -0.60 9.20 -7.04
CA ARG A 171 -1.76 8.34 -7.22
C ARG A 171 -1.79 7.27 -6.15
N LYS A 172 -2.95 7.07 -5.51
CA LYS A 172 -3.18 5.95 -4.61
C LYS A 172 -4.27 5.03 -5.18
N TYR A 173 -4.11 3.74 -4.94
CA TYR A 173 -5.17 2.79 -5.25
C TYR A 173 -6.34 3.05 -4.30
N PRO A 174 -7.59 3.11 -4.80
CA PRO A 174 -8.73 3.44 -3.94
C PRO A 174 -8.88 2.43 -2.82
N SER A 175 -9.20 2.93 -1.64
CA SER A 175 -9.22 2.12 -0.42
C SER A 175 -10.36 1.12 -0.44
N GLU A 176 -11.49 1.43 -1.08
CA GLU A 176 -12.58 0.47 -1.30
C GLU A 176 -12.13 -0.70 -2.18
N ASN A 177 -11.36 -0.43 -3.24
CA ASN A 177 -10.84 -1.49 -4.12
C ASN A 177 -9.81 -2.36 -3.40
N LEU A 178 -8.87 -1.75 -2.68
CA LEU A 178 -7.88 -2.47 -1.87
C LEU A 178 -8.55 -3.34 -0.81
N LEU A 179 -9.56 -2.78 -0.13
CA LEU A 179 -10.32 -3.48 0.88
C LEU A 179 -11.12 -4.64 0.27
N ALA A 180 -11.75 -4.44 -0.89
CA ALA A 180 -12.49 -5.48 -1.60
C ALA A 180 -11.60 -6.65 -2.03
N ASP A 181 -10.42 -6.36 -2.59
CA ASP A 181 -9.45 -7.38 -3.01
C ASP A 181 -8.98 -8.21 -1.79
N ASN A 182 -8.62 -7.56 -0.67
CA ASN A 182 -8.16 -8.25 0.54
C ASN A 182 -9.30 -9.03 1.24
N LEU A 183 -10.51 -8.47 1.31
CA LEU A 183 -11.68 -9.20 1.83
C LEU A 183 -12.00 -10.42 0.96
N CYS A 184 -11.93 -10.30 -0.37
CA CYS A 184 -12.11 -11.45 -1.26
C CYS A 184 -11.02 -12.52 -1.05
N GLN A 185 -9.77 -12.11 -0.80
CA GLN A 185 -8.69 -13.06 -0.48
C GLN A 185 -8.98 -13.81 0.83
N ILE A 186 -9.29 -13.08 1.90
CA ILE A 186 -9.67 -13.65 3.21
C ILE A 186 -10.87 -14.59 3.05
N MET A 187 -11.91 -14.14 2.38
CA MET A 187 -13.14 -14.90 2.22
C MET A 187 -12.96 -16.10 1.29
N SER A 188 -12.03 -16.07 0.33
CA SER A 188 -11.79 -17.21 -0.57
C SER A 188 -10.93 -18.29 0.06
N GLN A 189 -9.86 -17.91 0.77
CA GLN A 189 -8.85 -18.82 1.33
C GLN A 189 -9.13 -19.20 2.79
N LEU A 190 -9.82 -18.37 3.56
CA LEU A 190 -10.15 -18.58 4.97
C LEU A 190 -8.89 -18.96 5.79
N GLU A 191 -8.93 -20.05 6.56
CA GLU A 191 -7.77 -20.54 7.33
C GLU A 191 -6.54 -20.89 6.48
N LEU A 192 -6.74 -21.20 5.19
CA LEU A 192 -5.69 -21.57 4.25
C LEU A 192 -5.03 -20.36 3.60
N ILE A 193 -5.33 -19.15 4.05
CA ILE A 193 -4.68 -17.94 3.56
C ILE A 193 -3.16 -18.02 3.74
N ASP A 194 -2.39 -17.64 2.74
CA ASP A 194 -0.93 -17.80 2.78
C ASP A 194 -0.26 -16.81 3.74
N SER A 195 -0.71 -15.55 3.71
CA SER A 195 -0.14 -14.44 4.47
C SER A 195 -1.20 -13.76 5.35
N MET A 196 -0.78 -13.26 6.51
CA MET A 196 -1.63 -12.44 7.39
C MET A 196 -1.68 -10.96 6.97
N GLU A 197 -0.93 -10.58 5.93
CA GLU A 197 -0.92 -9.23 5.36
C GLU A 197 -2.32 -8.74 4.95
N ALA A 198 -3.19 -9.65 4.48
CA ALA A 198 -4.56 -9.27 4.12
C ALA A 198 -5.37 -8.80 5.33
N TYR A 199 -5.23 -9.47 6.48
CA TYR A 199 -5.89 -9.06 7.73
C TYR A 199 -5.35 -7.72 8.23
N GLU A 200 -4.04 -7.53 8.14
CA GLU A 200 -3.41 -6.25 8.52
C GLU A 200 -3.87 -5.11 7.63
N THR A 201 -3.89 -5.32 6.31
CA THR A 201 -4.31 -4.31 5.34
C THR A 201 -5.77 -3.92 5.57
N VAL A 202 -6.64 -4.91 5.79
CA VAL A 202 -8.05 -4.68 6.14
C VAL A 202 -8.16 -3.88 7.44
N ASP A 203 -7.53 -4.33 8.53
CA ASP A 203 -7.59 -3.65 9.83
C ASP A 203 -7.09 -2.21 9.76
N GLU A 204 -5.96 -1.96 9.10
CA GLU A 204 -5.38 -0.63 8.94
C GLU A 204 -6.33 0.31 8.19
N ILE A 205 -6.92 -0.14 7.07
CA ILE A 205 -7.92 0.64 6.33
C ILE A 205 -9.10 0.97 7.24
N LEU A 206 -9.63 -0.02 7.96
CA LEU A 206 -10.79 0.15 8.83
C LEU A 206 -10.52 1.05 10.05
N ARG A 207 -9.26 1.20 10.48
CA ARG A 207 -8.85 2.12 11.57
C ARG A 207 -8.59 3.53 11.11
N THR A 208 -8.27 3.74 9.83
CA THR A 208 -7.69 5.01 9.37
C THR A 208 -8.50 5.71 8.30
N GLN A 209 -9.44 5.01 7.64
CA GLN A 209 -10.10 5.54 6.45
C GLN A 209 -11.61 5.40 6.52
N SER A 210 -12.29 6.47 6.09
CA SER A 210 -13.71 6.43 5.77
C SER A 210 -13.89 5.59 4.50
N ILE A 211 -14.82 4.64 4.52
CA ILE A 211 -15.07 3.74 3.38
C ILE A 211 -16.51 3.88 2.93
N SER A 212 -16.70 4.16 1.63
CA SER A 212 -18.03 4.15 1.06
C SER A 212 -18.57 2.73 0.95
N GLY A 213 -19.58 2.38 1.74
CA GLY A 213 -20.15 1.04 1.73
C GLY A 213 -20.78 0.70 0.38
N ARG A 214 -21.36 1.68 -0.30
CA ARG A 214 -21.91 1.51 -1.65
C ARG A 214 -20.83 1.10 -2.66
N ARG A 215 -19.75 1.88 -2.75
CA ARG A 215 -18.65 1.59 -3.71
C ARG A 215 -18.01 0.24 -3.41
N LEU A 216 -17.83 -0.08 -2.13
CA LEU A 216 -17.31 -1.37 -1.72
C LEU A 216 -18.23 -2.53 -2.12
N VAL A 217 -19.54 -2.41 -1.91
CA VAL A 217 -20.50 -3.46 -2.30
C VAL A 217 -20.54 -3.64 -3.81
N ASP A 218 -20.45 -2.56 -4.60
CA ASP A 218 -20.35 -2.63 -6.06
C ASP A 218 -19.08 -3.41 -6.48
N GLU A 219 -17.91 -3.06 -5.93
CA GLU A 219 -16.64 -3.76 -6.22
C GLU A 219 -16.66 -5.23 -5.79
N LEU A 220 -17.16 -5.53 -4.58
CA LEU A 220 -17.30 -6.90 -4.09
C LEU A 220 -18.25 -7.71 -4.98
N THR A 221 -19.32 -7.10 -5.49
CA THR A 221 -20.25 -7.75 -6.42
C THR A 221 -19.54 -8.14 -7.72
N ASP A 222 -18.73 -7.24 -8.28
CA ASP A 222 -17.97 -7.50 -9.51
C ASP A 222 -16.87 -8.56 -9.32
N LEU A 223 -16.14 -8.49 -8.20
CA LEU A 223 -15.11 -9.46 -7.84
C LEU A 223 -15.70 -10.87 -7.63
N THR A 224 -16.81 -10.94 -6.89
CA THR A 224 -17.43 -12.21 -6.52
C THR A 224 -18.21 -12.84 -7.67
N ALA A 225 -18.64 -12.06 -8.67
CA ALA A 225 -19.25 -12.58 -9.91
C ALA A 225 -18.31 -13.54 -10.67
N LYS A 226 -16.98 -13.31 -10.58
CA LYS A 226 -15.94 -14.19 -11.17
C LYS A 226 -15.69 -15.44 -10.33
N MET A 227 -16.13 -15.45 -9.06
CA MET A 227 -15.89 -16.51 -8.08
C MET A 227 -17.16 -16.87 -7.29
N PRO A 228 -18.28 -17.24 -7.94
CA PRO A 228 -19.59 -17.31 -7.27
C PRO A 228 -19.66 -18.30 -6.10
N LYS A 229 -18.73 -19.26 -6.03
CA LYS A 229 -18.61 -20.22 -4.92
C LYS A 229 -18.26 -19.56 -3.57
N ILE A 230 -17.73 -18.34 -3.57
CA ILE A 230 -17.37 -17.63 -2.34
C ILE A 230 -18.57 -16.94 -1.67
N LEU A 231 -19.62 -16.62 -2.42
CA LEU A 231 -20.82 -15.94 -1.91
C LEU A 231 -21.70 -16.87 -1.09
N ARG A 232 -21.33 -17.06 0.18
CA ARG A 232 -22.12 -17.82 1.15
C ARG A 232 -22.04 -17.15 2.52
N LEU A 233 -23.20 -16.94 3.15
CA LEU A 233 -23.27 -16.45 4.53
C LEU A 233 -22.55 -17.39 5.52
N LYS A 234 -22.49 -18.70 5.21
CA LYS A 234 -21.72 -19.66 6.00
C LYS A 234 -20.22 -19.30 6.10
N ARG A 235 -19.64 -18.68 5.06
CA ARG A 235 -18.24 -18.22 5.13
C ARG A 235 -18.05 -17.10 6.15
N MET A 236 -19.07 -16.23 6.32
CA MET A 236 -19.05 -15.20 7.37
C MET A 236 -19.03 -15.81 8.77
N GLN A 237 -19.82 -16.88 8.99
CA GLN A 237 -19.79 -17.63 10.25
C GLN A 237 -18.44 -18.30 10.50
N GLN A 238 -17.79 -18.82 9.45
CA GLN A 238 -16.44 -19.36 9.56
C GLN A 238 -15.43 -18.28 9.93
N LEU A 239 -15.50 -17.11 9.28
CA LEU A 239 -14.64 -15.97 9.58
C LEU A 239 -14.81 -15.51 11.04
N GLU A 240 -16.04 -15.36 11.51
CA GLU A 240 -16.34 -15.00 12.91
C GLU A 240 -15.73 -15.99 13.90
N SER A 241 -15.79 -17.30 13.60
CA SER A 241 -15.18 -18.33 14.46
C SER A 241 -13.66 -18.21 14.61
N TYR A 242 -12.98 -17.50 13.71
CA TYR A 242 -11.53 -17.31 13.79
C TYR A 242 -11.07 -16.38 14.88
N ARG A 243 -11.97 -15.55 15.44
CA ARG A 243 -11.71 -14.71 16.61
C ARG A 243 -11.08 -15.50 17.76
N ASP A 244 -11.65 -16.66 18.08
CA ASP A 244 -11.22 -17.52 19.19
C ASP A 244 -10.47 -18.77 18.70
N TYR A 245 -10.14 -18.84 17.41
CA TYR A 245 -9.40 -19.97 16.85
C TYR A 245 -7.90 -19.84 17.11
N THR A 246 -7.40 -20.66 18.04
CA THR A 246 -6.00 -20.69 18.50
C THR A 246 -4.97 -20.71 17.38
N TYR A 247 -5.24 -21.43 16.28
CA TYR A 247 -4.31 -21.52 15.16
C TYR A 247 -4.13 -20.16 14.47
N MET A 248 -5.23 -19.48 14.13
CA MET A 248 -5.19 -18.18 13.47
C MET A 248 -4.57 -17.11 14.37
N LYS A 249 -4.92 -17.12 15.67
CA LYS A 249 -4.28 -16.24 16.66
C LYS A 249 -2.75 -16.38 16.67
N LYS A 250 -2.23 -17.61 16.74
CA LYS A 250 -0.78 -17.85 16.72
C LYS A 250 -0.12 -17.43 15.42
N ARG A 251 -0.81 -17.58 14.27
CA ARG A 251 -0.31 -17.11 12.98
C ARG A 251 -0.22 -15.59 12.94
N TRP A 252 -1.22 -14.89 13.45
CA TRP A 252 -1.22 -13.42 13.58
C TRP A 252 -0.10 -12.94 14.48
N GLU A 253 0.06 -13.49 15.69
CA GLU A 253 1.13 -13.14 16.62
C GLU A 253 2.53 -13.33 16.00
N LYS A 254 2.73 -14.45 15.29
CA LYS A 254 3.98 -14.70 14.56
C LYS A 254 4.22 -13.66 13.47
N TYR A 255 3.18 -13.31 12.71
CA TYR A 255 3.25 -12.30 11.68
C TYR A 255 3.55 -10.92 12.26
N ALA A 256 2.80 -10.46 13.26
CA ALA A 256 3.01 -9.19 13.95
C ALA A 256 4.45 -9.06 14.46
N LYS A 257 4.98 -10.09 15.12
CA LYS A 257 6.37 -10.12 15.57
C LYS A 257 7.39 -10.00 14.43
N ALA A 258 7.10 -10.61 13.28
CA ALA A 258 7.98 -10.57 12.11
C ALA A 258 7.97 -9.19 11.42
N THR A 259 6.82 -8.49 11.40
CA THR A 259 6.70 -7.17 10.78
C THR A 259 7.47 -6.08 11.54
N LYS A 260 7.84 -6.32 12.81
CA LYS A 260 8.42 -5.31 13.73
C LYS A 260 7.51 -4.09 13.91
N ARG A 261 6.20 -4.25 13.65
CA ARG A 261 5.21 -3.20 13.83
C ARG A 261 4.34 -3.48 15.04
N GLU A 262 3.91 -2.41 15.70
CA GLU A 262 2.84 -2.48 16.70
C GLU A 262 1.52 -2.69 15.96
N LEU A 263 1.09 -3.94 15.91
CA LEU A 263 -0.20 -4.33 15.35
C LEU A 263 -1.19 -4.63 16.49
N PRO A 264 -2.50 -4.41 16.31
CA PRO A 264 -3.50 -4.74 17.31
C PRO A 264 -3.52 -6.25 17.66
N GLU A 265 -4.10 -6.57 18.82
CA GLU A 265 -4.33 -7.95 19.21
C GLU A 265 -5.28 -8.63 18.20
N TRP A 266 -5.11 -9.94 18.01
CA TRP A 266 -5.89 -10.71 17.04
C TRP A 266 -7.41 -10.55 17.25
N GLN A 267 -7.84 -10.48 18.50
CA GLN A 267 -9.26 -10.33 18.82
C GLN A 267 -9.80 -8.97 18.39
N ASP A 268 -9.04 -7.88 18.58
CA ASP A 268 -9.44 -6.53 18.17
C ASP A 268 -9.53 -6.43 16.65
N VAL A 269 -8.57 -7.03 15.93
CA VAL A 269 -8.59 -7.13 14.47
C VAL A 269 -9.84 -7.86 14.00
N MET A 270 -10.14 -9.01 14.60
CA MET A 270 -11.29 -9.83 14.21
C MET A 270 -12.62 -9.17 14.57
N ASP A 271 -12.72 -8.51 15.73
CA ASP A 271 -13.93 -7.80 16.15
C ASP A 271 -14.26 -6.67 15.16
N ARG A 272 -13.26 -5.87 14.78
CA ARG A 272 -13.40 -4.81 13.77
C ARG A 272 -13.75 -5.37 12.40
N LEU A 273 -13.00 -6.39 11.95
CA LEU A 273 -13.18 -7.01 10.64
C LEU A 273 -14.57 -7.62 10.51
N VAL A 274 -15.04 -8.38 11.51
CA VAL A 274 -16.36 -9.01 11.49
C VAL A 274 -17.46 -7.96 11.53
N LYS A 275 -17.35 -6.96 12.42
CA LYS A 275 -18.31 -5.84 12.53
C LYS A 275 -18.47 -5.08 11.22
N PHE A 276 -17.37 -4.89 10.49
CA PHE A 276 -17.40 -4.27 9.17
C PHE A 276 -17.93 -5.18 8.08
N THR A 277 -17.41 -6.42 8.02
CA THR A 277 -17.62 -7.31 6.87
C THR A 277 -19.01 -7.92 6.86
N GLU A 278 -19.61 -8.20 8.01
CA GLU A 278 -20.93 -8.83 8.10
C GLU A 278 -22.03 -8.11 7.30
N PRO A 279 -22.28 -6.80 7.50
CA PRO A 279 -23.36 -6.10 6.81
C PRO A 279 -23.10 -5.97 5.30
N VAL A 280 -21.87 -5.66 4.89
CA VAL A 280 -21.52 -5.52 3.46
C VAL A 280 -21.56 -6.87 2.73
N TRP A 281 -21.07 -7.95 3.37
CA TRP A 281 -21.07 -9.28 2.77
C TRP A 281 -22.49 -9.84 2.65
N ARG A 282 -23.34 -9.57 3.65
CA ARG A 282 -24.77 -9.87 3.61
C ARG A 282 -25.44 -9.15 2.44
N ALA A 283 -25.17 -7.86 2.24
CA ALA A 283 -25.74 -7.08 1.15
C ALA A 283 -25.36 -7.68 -0.21
N VAL A 284 -24.09 -8.02 -0.43
CA VAL A 284 -23.63 -8.69 -1.67
C VAL A 284 -24.32 -10.05 -1.86
N CYS A 285 -24.40 -10.88 -0.81
CA CYS A 285 -25.03 -12.20 -0.89
C CYS A 285 -26.53 -12.12 -1.23
N LYS A 286 -27.22 -11.09 -0.74
CA LYS A 286 -28.66 -10.90 -0.94
C LYS A 286 -29.01 -9.97 -2.11
N LYS A 287 -28.00 -9.36 -2.74
CA LYS A 287 -28.17 -8.31 -3.76
C LYS A 287 -28.97 -7.12 -3.25
N GLU A 288 -28.74 -6.74 -2.00
CA GLU A 288 -29.33 -5.56 -1.37
C GLU A 288 -28.49 -4.32 -1.68
N ILE A 289 -29.14 -3.16 -1.77
CA ILE A 289 -28.42 -1.89 -1.92
C ILE A 289 -27.91 -1.47 -0.53
N PHE A 290 -26.66 -1.03 -0.47
CA PHE A 290 -26.01 -0.58 0.76
C PHE A 290 -25.57 0.88 0.61
N PHE A 291 -25.99 1.75 1.54
CA PHE A 291 -25.73 3.19 1.46
C PHE A 291 -24.85 3.73 2.59
N ASP A 292 -24.64 2.94 3.64
CA ASP A 292 -23.93 3.43 4.81
C ASP A 292 -22.43 3.51 4.55
N ASP A 293 -21.78 4.51 5.15
CA ASP A 293 -20.34 4.71 5.09
C ASP A 293 -19.71 4.28 6.43
N TRP A 294 -18.58 3.58 6.36
CA TRP A 294 -17.84 3.21 7.56
C TRP A 294 -17.04 4.39 8.07
N MET A 295 -17.26 4.75 9.33
CA MET A 295 -16.53 5.79 10.04
C MET A 295 -15.50 5.16 10.97
N PRO A 296 -14.18 5.30 10.69
CA PRO A 296 -13.14 4.67 11.49
C PRO A 296 -13.13 5.18 12.94
N GLU A 297 -13.46 6.46 13.18
CA GLU A 297 -13.46 7.06 14.52
C GLU A 297 -14.56 6.51 15.42
N LEU A 298 -15.63 5.98 14.82
CA LEU A 298 -16.77 5.40 15.54
C LEU A 298 -16.79 3.87 15.45
N GLU A 299 -15.89 3.30 14.65
CA GLU A 299 -15.82 1.89 14.28
C GLU A 299 -17.18 1.32 13.86
N ARG A 300 -17.98 2.07 13.08
CA ARG A 300 -19.32 1.61 12.64
C ARG A 300 -19.75 2.27 11.33
N PHE A 301 -20.74 1.67 10.70
CA PHE A 301 -21.46 2.25 9.58
C PHE A 301 -22.41 3.38 10.05
N LEU A 302 -22.50 4.45 9.28
CA LEU A 302 -23.48 5.52 9.39
C LEU A 302 -24.15 5.74 8.03
N GLY A 303 -25.48 5.89 8.03
CA GLY A 303 -26.30 6.23 6.87
C GLY A 303 -27.15 7.47 7.12
#